data_AF-A0A1M6FIZ9-F1
#
_entry.id   AF-A0A1M6FIZ9-F1
#
_cell.length_a   1.000
_cell.length_b   1.000
_cell.length_c   1.000
_cell.angle_alpha   90.00
_cell.angle_beta   90.00
_cell.angle_gamma   90.00
#
_symmetry.space_group_name_H-M   'P 1'
#
loop_
_entity.id
_entity.type
_entity.pdbx_description
1 polymer ?
#
loop_
_entity_poly.entity_id
_entity_poly.type
_entity_poly.pdbx_seq_one_letter_code
_entity_poly.pdbx_strand_id
1 'polypeptide(L)' 'MDEEIPSCALCGQPLTEEEIEQCEKQTERFSNQYLCFAHQRRFCGCPGVRSQTLP' A
#
# COMPACT_ATOMS: atom_id res chain seq x y z
N MET A 1 -8.06 -15.08 -18.69
CA MET A 1 -7.90 -13.68 -18.27
C MET A 1 -7.07 -13.76 -17.03
N ASP A 2 -5.76 -13.55 -17.18
CA ASP A 2 -4.82 -13.56 -16.07
C ASP A 2 -5.09 -12.28 -15.28
N GLU A 3 -5.89 -12.39 -14.22
CA GLU A 3 -6.11 -11.31 -13.28
C GLU A 3 -4.80 -11.06 -12.54
N GLU A 4 -4.06 -10.03 -12.95
CA GLU A 4 -2.87 -9.56 -12.24
C GLU A 4 -3.32 -8.99 -10.89
N ILE A 5 -3.28 -9.83 -9.85
CA ILE A 5 -3.56 -9.42 -8.47
C ILE A 5 -2.46 -8.42 -8.07
N PRO A 6 -2.79 -7.14 -7.82
CA PRO A 6 -1.80 -6.17 -7.40
C PRO A 6 -1.20 -6.58 -6.06
N SER A 7 0.08 -6.30 -5.89
CA SER A 7 0.84 -6.66 -4.70
C SER A 7 1.32 -5.42 -3.95
N CYS A 8 1.56 -5.58 -2.65
CA CYS A 8 2.03 -4.50 -1.81
C CYS A 8 3.43 -4.03 -2.23
N ALA A 9 3.59 -2.75 -2.53
CA ALA A 9 4.86 -2.16 -2.95
C ALA A 9 6.01 -2.32 -1.93
N LEU A 10 5.70 -2.49 -0.63
CA LEU A 10 6.70 -2.59 0.44
C LEU A 10 7.12 -4.02 0.78
N CYS A 11 6.28 -5.02 0.51
CA CYS A 11 6.54 -6.40 0.96
C CYS A 11 6.18 -7.48 -0.05
N GLY A 12 5.64 -7.10 -1.21
CA GLY A 12 5.29 -8.01 -2.29
C GLY A 12 4.12 -8.96 -2.00
N GLN A 13 3.41 -8.80 -0.87
CA GLN A 13 2.26 -9.66 -0.57
C GLN A 13 1.11 -9.34 -1.52
N PRO A 14 0.39 -10.35 -2.05
CA PRO A 14 -0.78 -10.13 -2.88
C PRO A 14 -1.85 -9.40 -2.06
N LEU A 15 -2.48 -8.41 -2.67
CA LEU A 15 -3.53 -7.63 -2.02
C LEU A 15 -4.90 -8.25 -2.26
N THR A 16 -5.77 -8.11 -1.26
CA THR A 16 -7.19 -8.42 -1.41
C THR A 16 -7.92 -7.29 -2.11
N GLU A 17 -9.09 -7.59 -2.69
CA GLU A 17 -9.95 -6.59 -3.32
C GLU A 17 -10.26 -5.41 -2.38
N GLU A 18 -10.49 -5.69 -1.09
CA GLU A 18 -10.71 -4.66 -0.07
C GLU A 18 -9.49 -3.74 0.13
N GLU A 19 -8.27 -4.30 0.09
CA GLU A 19 -7.04 -3.51 0.22
C GLU A 19 -6.80 -2.63 -1.01
N ILE A 20 -7.14 -3.15 -2.19
CA ILE A 20 -7.07 -2.42 -3.47
C ILE A 20 -8.05 -1.25 -3.43
N GLU A 21 -9.32 -1.51 -3.10
CA GLU A 21 -10.33 -0.46 -2.97
C GLU A 21 -9.94 0.61 -1.95
N GLN A 22 -9.34 0.22 -0.82
CA GLN A 22 -8.83 1.17 0.19
C GLN A 22 -7.69 2.02 -0.37
N CYS A 23 -6.78 1.41 -1.12
CA CYS A 23 -5.68 2.11 -1.78
C CYS A 23 -6.20 3.07 -2.86
N GLU A 24 -7.19 2.67 -3.66
CA GLU A 24 -7.78 3.51 -4.69
C GLU A 24 -8.54 4.70 -4.09
N LYS A 25 -9.32 4.48 -3.02
CA LYS A 25 -10.03 5.55 -2.28
C LYS A 25 -9.06 6.55 -1.63
N GLN A 26 -7.83 6.13 -1.35
CA GLN A 26 -6.79 6.95 -0.71
C GLN A 26 -5.51 7.03 -1.54
N THR A 27 -5.64 7.00 -2.88
CA THR A 27 -4.49 6.87 -3.79
C THR A 27 -3.49 8.01 -3.63
N GLU A 28 -3.98 9.24 -3.40
CA GLU A 28 -3.15 10.42 -3.13
C GLU A 28 -2.37 10.29 -1.82
N ARG A 29 -2.95 9.63 -0.81
CA ARG A 29 -2.31 9.42 0.50
C ARG A 29 -1.11 8.47 0.38
N PHE A 30 -1.23 7.46 -0.46
CA PHE A 30 -0.19 6.45 -0.65
C PHE A 30 0.72 6.74 -1.86
N SER A 31 0.68 7.95 -2.43
CA SER A 31 1.46 8.32 -3.63
C SER A 31 1.27 7.31 -4.77
N ASN A 32 0.03 6.87 -5.00
CA ASN A 32 -0.35 5.86 -5.98
C ASN A 32 0.30 4.47 -5.74
N GLN A 33 0.73 4.17 -4.52
CA GLN A 33 1.25 2.85 -4.17
C GLN A 33 0.17 1.97 -3.54
N TYR A 34 0.14 0.73 -4.01
CA TYR A 34 -0.65 -0.33 -3.42
C TYR A 34 0.02 -0.86 -2.16
N LEU A 35 -0.66 -0.76 -1.02
CA LEU A 35 -0.15 -1.17 0.29
C LEU A 35 -1.12 -2.18 0.92
N CYS A 36 -0.60 -3.16 1.64
CA CYS A 36 -1.46 -4.05 2.44
C CYS A 36 -1.98 -3.34 3.69
N PHE A 37 -3.02 -3.85 4.35
CA PHE A 37 -3.60 -3.26 5.54
C PHE A 37 -2.57 -2.94 6.63
N ALA A 38 -1.55 -3.78 6.80
CA ALA A 38 -0.47 -3.53 7.76
C ALA A 38 0.32 -2.26 7.39
N HIS A 39 0.65 -2.09 6.10
CA HIS A 39 1.36 -0.92 5.60
C HIS A 39 0.47 0.31 5.47
N GLN A 40 -0.80 0.16 5.07
CA GLN A 40 -1.79 1.25 5.06
C GLN A 40 -1.98 1.83 6.47
N ARG A 41 -2.12 0.96 7.50
CA ARG A 41 -2.20 1.38 8.91
C ARG A 41 -0.92 2.05 9.39
N ARG A 42 0.25 1.59 8.93
CA ARG A 42 1.54 2.21 9.26
C ARG A 42 1.75 3.55 8.54
N PHE A 43 1.12 3.73 7.38
CA PHE A 43 1.00 5.00 6.65
C PHE A 43 -0.02 5.96 7.30
N CYS A 44 -0.45 5.69 8.54
CA CYS A 44 -1.21 6.62 9.36
C CYS A 44 -0.38 7.89 9.65
N GLY A 45 -0.40 8.85 8.73
CA GLY A 45 -0.43 10.31 8.98
C GLY A 45 0.80 10.97 9.61
N CYS A 46 1.79 10.23 10.07
CA CYS A 46 3.00 10.81 10.63
C CYS A 46 4.00 11.13 9.51
N PRO A 47 4.31 12.41 9.22
CA PRO A 47 5.22 12.83 8.15
C PRO A 47 6.69 12.34 8.32
N GLY A 48 7.00 11.56 9.36
CA GLY A 48 8.33 11.04 9.65
C GLY A 48 8.72 9.72 8.98
N VAL A 49 7.84 9.06 8.21
CA VAL A 49 8.12 7.75 7.58
C VAL A 49 8.44 7.88 6.08
N ARG A 50 8.91 9.04 5.61
CA ARG A 50 9.44 9.19 4.23
C ARG A 50 10.91 8.81 4.08
N SER A 51 11.60 8.45 5.18
CA SER A 51 13.05 8.27 5.18
C SER A 51 13.54 7.07 6.01
N GLN A 52 12.89 5.91 5.90
CA GLN A 52 13.54 4.66 6.31
C GLN A 52 13.91 3.87 5.06
N THR A 53 15.16 4.04 4.62
CA THR A 53 15.90 3.01 3.90
C THR A 53 15.79 1.72 4.69
N LEU A 54 15.13 0.71 4.10
CA LEU A 54 15.16 -0.66 4.59
C LEU A 54 16.63 -1.10 4.74
N PRO A 55 17.01 -1.76 5.85
CA PRO A 55 18.35 -2.35 6.00
C PRO A 55 18.59 -3.51 5.02
#